data_AF-A0A1C5SEK8-F1
#
_entry.id   AF-A0A1C5SEK8-F1
#
_cell.length_a   1.000
_cell.length_b   1.000
_cell.length_c   1.000
_cell.angle_alpha   90.00
_cell.angle_beta   90.00
_cell.angle_gamma   90.00
#
_symmetry.space_group_name_H-M   'P 1'
#
loop_
_entity.id
_entity.type
_entity.pdbx_description
1 polymer ?
#
loop_
_entity_poly.entity_id
_entity_poly.type
_entity_poly.pdbx_seq_one_letter_code
_entity_poly.pdbx_strand_id
1 'polypeptide(L)'
;MTQDEPRQKDFWDIYELSNTFSLKDMIEWATTRDEWSFTEKEVEAGFKKISNIKECPEGIDCFRGYAWELISMDLKMDAEEYFKQKTT
;
A
#
# COMPACT_ATOMS: atom_id res chain seq x y z
N MET A 1 -0.51 -16.97 11.67
CA MET A 1 0.56 -15.95 11.70
C MET A 1 -0.10 -14.64 11.32
N THR A 2 -0.46 -13.82 12.29
CA THR A 2 -0.99 -12.48 12.02
C THR A 2 0.18 -11.63 11.57
N GLN A 3 0.17 -11.20 10.32
CA GLN A 3 1.19 -10.31 9.79
C GLN A 3 0.85 -8.90 10.29
N ASP A 4 1.28 -8.57 11.51
CA ASP A 4 0.96 -7.30 12.19
C ASP A 4 1.64 -6.05 11.58
N GLU A 5 2.61 -6.27 10.69
CA GLU A 5 3.36 -5.20 10.03
C GLU A 5 3.31 -5.32 8.50
N PRO A 6 3.04 -4.20 7.80
CA PRO A 6 2.97 -4.18 6.34
C PRO A 6 4.39 -4.28 5.77
N ARG A 7 4.58 -5.11 4.74
CA ARG A 7 5.92 -5.36 4.15
C ARG A 7 6.14 -4.44 2.97
N GLN A 8 7.41 -4.10 2.73
CA GLN A 8 7.83 -3.33 1.55
C GLN A 8 7.31 -3.95 0.24
N LYS A 9 7.30 -5.28 0.13
CA LYS A 9 6.76 -6.02 -1.02
C LYS A 9 5.30 -5.65 -1.33
N ASP A 10 4.47 -5.51 -0.30
CA ASP A 10 3.03 -5.30 -0.48
C ASP A 10 2.78 -3.96 -1.20
N PHE A 11 3.60 -2.94 -0.91
CA PHE A 11 3.54 -1.64 -1.60
C PHE A 11 4.16 -1.65 -2.98
N TRP A 12 5.19 -2.47 -3.21
CA TRP A 12 5.72 -2.66 -4.56
C TRP A 12 4.66 -3.27 -5.48
N ASP A 13 3.90 -4.24 -4.99
CA ASP A 13 2.80 -4.84 -5.75
C ASP A 13 1.69 -3.79 -6.01
N ILE A 14 1.37 -2.93 -5.03
CA ILE A 14 0.44 -1.80 -5.21
C ILE A 14 0.95 -0.78 -6.25
N TYR A 15 2.24 -0.44 -6.22
CA TYR A 15 2.84 0.49 -7.19
C TYR A 15 2.86 -0.06 -8.62
N GLU A 16 3.14 -1.36 -8.79
CA GLU A 16 3.01 -1.99 -10.12
C GLU A 16 1.58 -1.88 -10.64
N LEU A 17 0.59 -2.12 -9.77
CA LEU A 17 -0.83 -2.05 -10.11
C LEU A 17 -1.34 -0.62 -10.31
N SER A 18 -0.77 0.38 -9.66
CA SER A 18 -1.20 1.79 -9.79
C SER A 18 -1.01 2.34 -11.20
N ASN A 19 -0.15 1.71 -12.01
CA ASN A 19 -0.01 2.02 -13.44
C ASN A 19 -1.24 1.62 -14.28
N THR A 20 -2.13 0.77 -13.75
CA THR A 20 -3.29 0.23 -14.47
C THR A 20 -4.62 0.51 -13.75
N PHE A 21 -4.62 0.51 -12.42
CA PHE A 21 -5.81 0.64 -11.58
C PHE A 21 -5.65 1.77 -10.58
N SER A 22 -6.75 2.43 -10.22
CA SER A 22 -6.71 3.43 -9.15
C SER A 22 -6.60 2.77 -7.77
N LEU A 23 -6.05 3.49 -6.79
CA LEU A 23 -6.00 3.01 -5.40
C LEU A 23 -7.40 2.68 -4.85
N LYS A 24 -8.41 3.47 -5.24
CA LYS A 24 -9.80 3.19 -4.94
C LYS A 24 -10.25 1.82 -5.46
N ASP A 25 -10.03 1.55 -6.74
CA ASP A 25 -10.44 0.27 -7.35
C ASP A 25 -9.75 -0.90 -6.66
N MET A 26 -8.47 -0.76 -6.33
CA MET A 26 -7.71 -1.79 -5.60
C MET A 26 -8.29 -2.06 -4.21
N ILE A 27 -8.64 -1.01 -3.45
CA ILE A 27 -9.24 -1.15 -2.11
C ILE A 27 -10.64 -1.74 -2.19
N GLU A 28 -11.46 -1.29 -3.14
CA GLU A 28 -12.81 -1.83 -3.35
C GLU A 28 -12.77 -3.31 -3.73
N TRP A 29 -11.83 -3.71 -4.61
CA TRP A 29 -11.61 -5.11 -4.95
C TRP A 29 -11.11 -5.94 -3.77
N ALA A 30 -10.14 -5.42 -3.01
CA ALA A 30 -9.59 -6.13 -1.85
C ALA A 30 -10.67 -6.37 -0.78
N THR A 31 -11.60 -5.43 -0.60
CA THR A 31 -12.67 -5.49 0.40
C THR A 31 -13.90 -6.28 -0.06
N THR A 32 -14.16 -6.40 -1.37
CA THR A 32 -15.29 -7.22 -1.89
C THR A 32 -14.96 -8.69 -2.06
N ARG A 33 -13.67 -9.06 -2.17
CA ARG A 33 -13.27 -10.43 -2.54
C ARG A 33 -13.47 -11.47 -1.44
N ASP A 34 -13.40 -11.08 -0.17
CA ASP A 34 -13.57 -12.00 0.97
C ASP A 34 -13.98 -11.22 2.23
N GLU A 35 -14.93 -11.77 2.98
CA GLU A 35 -15.41 -11.23 4.26
C GLU A 35 -14.35 -11.31 5.38
N TRP A 36 -13.31 -12.13 5.17
CA TRP A 36 -12.13 -12.26 6.03
C TRP A 36 -10.91 -11.50 5.50
N SER A 37 -11.08 -10.72 4.42
CA SER A 37 -10.03 -9.89 3.83
C SER A 37 -9.70 -8.66 4.69
N PHE A 38 -8.75 -7.85 4.20
CA PHE A 38 -8.42 -6.57 4.78
C PHE A 38 -9.63 -5.62 4.76
N THR A 39 -9.89 -5.00 5.90
CA THR A 39 -10.80 -3.87 6.00
C THR A 39 -10.13 -2.59 5.50
N GLU A 40 -10.93 -1.63 5.03
CA GLU A 40 -10.42 -0.32 4.61
C GLU A 40 -9.62 0.38 5.73
N LYS A 41 -9.96 0.14 7.00
CA LYS A 41 -9.23 0.65 8.17
C LYS A 41 -7.85 0.01 8.34
N GLU A 42 -7.72 -1.29 8.06
CA GLU A 42 -6.43 -1.98 8.11
C GLU A 42 -5.52 -1.53 6.98
N VAL A 43 -6.09 -1.30 5.79
CA VAL A 43 -5.37 -0.70 4.66
C VAL A 43 -4.87 0.70 5.04
N GLU A 44 -5.74 1.56 5.57
CA GLU A 44 -5.36 2.89 6.05
C GLU A 44 -4.24 2.83 7.11
N ALA A 45 -4.36 1.93 8.08
CA ALA A 45 -3.33 1.72 9.10
C ALA A 45 -1.99 1.26 8.52
N GLY A 46 -2.01 0.44 7.46
CA GLY A 46 -0.84 0.03 6.70
C GLY A 46 -0.15 1.21 6.02
N PHE A 47 -0.91 2.03 5.28
CA PHE A 47 -0.38 3.22 4.60
C PHE A 47 0.15 4.27 5.59
N LYS A 48 -0.45 4.42 6.78
CA LYS A 48 0.11 5.29 7.84
C LYS A 48 1.49 4.86 8.33
N LYS A 49 1.81 3.57 8.22
CA LYS A 49 3.11 3.00 8.60
C LYS A 49 4.12 2.98 7.46
N ILE A 50 3.75 3.34 6.23
CA ILE A 50 4.61 3.21 5.03
C ILE A 50 5.98 3.89 5.18
N SER A 51 6.03 5.04 5.86
CA SER A 51 7.27 5.80 6.11
C SER A 51 8.24 5.11 7.08
N ASN A 52 7.78 4.12 7.83
CA ASN A 52 8.56 3.43 8.86
C ASN A 52 8.91 1.99 8.47
N ILE A 53 8.60 1.59 7.23
CA ILE A 53 8.89 0.25 6.74
C ILE A 53 10.40 0.13 6.56
N LYS A 54 10.99 -0.80 7.32
CA LYS A 54 12.40 -1.14 7.14
C LYS A 54 12.59 -1.78 5.77
N GLU A 55 13.58 -1.31 5.05
CA GLU A 55 14.04 -1.99 3.84
C GLU A 55 14.35 -3.45 4.16
N CYS A 56 13.85 -4.36 3.33
CA CYS A 56 14.06 -5.77 3.55
C CYS A 56 15.55 -6.08 3.39
N PRO A 57 16.25 -6.62 4.41
CA PRO A 57 17.68 -6.92 4.32
C PRO A 57 18.00 -8.00 3.27
N GLU A 58 16.99 -8.76 2.83
CA GLU A 58 17.10 -9.74 1.74
C GLU A 58 17.08 -9.09 0.34
N GLY A 59 16.94 -7.77 0.25
CA GLY A 59 16.94 -7.08 -1.04
C GLY A 59 15.69 -7.42 -1.86
N ILE A 60 14.50 -7.32 -1.26
CA ILE A 60 13.25 -7.14 -2.03
C ILE A 60 13.28 -5.72 -2.61
N ASP A 61 14.28 -5.50 -3.45
CA ASP A 61 14.50 -4.30 -4.21
C ASP A 61 13.66 -4.45 -5.46
N CYS A 62 12.99 -3.38 -5.87
CA CYS A 62 12.37 -3.36 -7.17
C CYS A 62 13.49 -3.56 -8.21
N PHE A 63 13.51 -4.70 -8.92
CA PHE A 63 14.51 -4.99 -9.94
C PHE A 63 14.56 -3.96 -11.09
N ARG A 64 13.62 -3.01 -11.13
CA ARG A 64 13.58 -1.89 -12.06
C ARG A 64 14.43 -0.69 -11.64
N GLY A 65 15.00 -0.70 -10.43
CA GLY A 65 15.90 0.36 -9.93
C GLY A 65 15.19 1.62 -9.44
N TYR A 66 13.92 1.52 -9.04
CA TYR A 66 13.20 2.65 -8.44
C TYR A 66 13.64 2.90 -6.99
N ALA A 67 13.75 4.18 -6.63
CA ALA A 67 14.06 4.57 -5.26
C ALA A 67 12.82 4.41 -4.37
N TRP A 68 12.89 3.51 -3.39
CA TRP A 68 11.80 3.25 -2.44
C TRP A 68 11.29 4.52 -1.73
N GLU A 69 12.20 5.43 -1.36
CA GLU A 69 11.84 6.69 -0.71
C GLU A 69 10.85 7.53 -1.55
N LEU A 70 11.06 7.64 -2.86
CA LEU A 70 10.16 8.39 -3.74
C LEU A 70 8.81 7.68 -3.91
N ILE A 71 8.85 6.37 -4.15
CA ILE A 71 7.66 5.55 -4.36
C ILE A 71 6.76 5.54 -3.13
N SER A 72 7.36 5.41 -1.95
CA SER A 72 6.63 5.43 -0.69
C SER A 72 6.00 6.80 -0.41
N MET A 73 6.64 7.91 -0.83
CA MET A 73 6.06 9.25 -0.75
C MET A 73 4.84 9.39 -1.66
N ASP A 74 4.95 8.96 -2.93
CA ASP A 74 3.85 9.03 -3.89
C ASP A 74 2.64 8.19 -3.42
N LEU A 75 2.88 6.93 -3.04
CA LEU A 75 1.85 6.04 -2.51
C LEU A 75 1.19 6.59 -1.25
N LYS A 76 1.96 7.26 -0.38
CA LYS A 76 1.42 7.91 0.81
C LYS A 76 0.50 9.07 0.43
N MET A 77 0.90 9.89 -0.53
CA MET A 77 0.08 11.01 -1.00
C MET A 77 -1.23 10.54 -1.62
N ASP A 78 -1.18 9.51 -2.48
CA ASP A 78 -2.37 8.91 -3.09
C ASP A 78 -3.33 8.36 -2.02
N ALA A 79 -2.81 7.69 -1.00
CA ALA A 79 -3.59 7.19 0.12
C ALA A 79 -4.22 8.34 0.93
N GLU A 80 -3.44 9.37 1.27
CA GLU A 80 -3.94 10.54 2.00
C GLU A 80 -5.07 11.24 1.24
N GLU A 81 -4.94 11.40 -0.07
CA GLU A 81 -5.98 11.95 -0.92
C GLU A 81 -7.25 11.08 -0.90
N TYR A 82 -7.11 9.78 -1.10
CA TYR A 82 -8.21 8.83 -1.08
C TYR A 82 -9.00 8.87 0.24
N PHE A 83 -8.31 8.78 1.39
CA PHE A 83 -8.96 8.75 2.70
C PHE A 83 -9.52 10.11 3.12
N LYS A 84 -8.93 11.23 2.66
CA LYS A 84 -9.46 12.57 2.91
C LYS A 84 -10.79 12.81 2.19
N GLN A 85 -10.92 12.33 0.94
CA GLN A 85 -12.15 12.49 0.15
C GLN A 85 -13.35 11.74 0.74
N LYS A 86 -13.14 10.63 1.47
CA LYS A 86 -14.22 9.89 2.15
C LYS A 86 -14.68 10.49 3.48
N THR A 87 -13.92 11.40 4.07
CA THR A 87 -14.25 12.00 5.38
C THR A 87 -15.16 13.24 5.23
N THR A 88 -15.42 13.69 4.00
CA THR A 88 -16.29 14.83 3.66
C THR A 88 -17.63 14.34 3.13
#